data_AF-A0A935FXF3-F1
#
_entry.id   AF-A0A935FXF3-F1
#
_cell.length_a   1.000
_cell.length_b   1.000
_cell.length_c   1.000
_cell.angle_alpha   90.00
_cell.angle_beta   90.00
_cell.angle_gamma   90.00
#
_symmetry.space_group_name_H-M   'P 1'
#
loop_
_entity.id
_entity.type
_entity.pdbx_description
1 polymer ?
#
loop_
_entity_poly.entity_id
_entity_poly.type
_entity_poly.pdbx_seq_one_letter_code
_entity_poly.pdbx_strand_id
1 'polypeptide(L)' 'MISLRRFSREKGFERIVMHARDSAVPFYEKLGYSKVGDMFTEVTIPHFKLFKNLYGD' A
#
# COMPACT_ATOMS: atom_id res chain seq x y z
N MET A 1 -2.35 -3.49 10.06
CA MET A 1 -3.21 -2.96 8.98
C MET A 1 -4.64 -2.64 9.40
N ILE A 2 -5.36 -3.49 10.16
CA ILE A 2 -6.76 -3.25 10.53
C ILE A 2 -6.94 -1.96 11.36
N SER A 3 -6.09 -1.77 12.38
CA SER A 3 -6.11 -0.53 13.20
C SER A 3 -5.79 0.72 12.38
N LEU A 4 -4.77 0.64 11.51
CA LEU A 4 -4.41 1.73 10.60
C LEU A 4 -5.59 2.12 9.69
N ARG A 5 -6.26 1.13 9.08
CA ARG A 5 -7.44 1.38 8.24
C ARG A 5 -8.55 2.10 9.01
N ARG A 6 -8.85 1.66 10.22
CA ARG A 6 -9.90 2.27 11.06
C ARG A 6 -9.58 3.71 11.39
N PHE A 7 -8.36 3.98 11.89
CA PHE A 7 -7.89 5.34 12.17
C PHE A 7 -7.92 6.21 10.92
N SER A 8 -7.47 5.69 9.77
CA SER A 8 -7.45 6.45 8.53
C SER A 8 -8.85 6.84 8.04
N ARG A 9 -9.85 5.96 8.20
CA ARG A 9 -11.25 6.28 7.89
C ARG A 9 -11.85 7.29 8.87
N GLU A 10 -11.58 7.14 10.17
CA GLU A 10 -12.04 8.09 11.20
C GLU A 10 -11.48 9.50 10.98
N LYS A 11 -10.30 9.62 10.39
CA LYS A 11 -9.66 10.89 10.04
C LYS A 11 -10.02 11.42 8.64
N GLY A 12 -10.83 10.69 7.86
CA GLY A 12 -11.25 11.11 6.52
C GLY A 12 -10.18 10.98 5.43
N PHE A 13 -9.19 10.10 5.60
CA PHE A 13 -8.18 9.86 4.57
C PHE A 13 -8.71 8.94 3.46
N GLU A 14 -8.41 9.29 2.21
CA GLU A 14 -8.86 8.62 0.97
C GLU A 14 -8.14 7.32 0.63
N ARG A 15 -6.85 7.25 0.92
CA ARG A 15 -5.98 6.15 0.50
C ARG A 15 -4.84 5.94 1.47
N ILE A 16 -4.40 4.70 1.58
CA ILE A 16 -3.12 4.33 2.22
C ILE A 16 -2.10 4.17 1.11
N VAL A 17 -0.90 4.72 1.27
CA VAL A 17 0.22 4.59 0.33
C VAL A 17 1.45 4.09 1.09
N MET A 18 2.21 3.17 0.49
CA MET A 18 3.43 2.63 1.09
C MET A 18 4.43 2.18 0.03
N HIS A 19 5.69 1.99 0.45
CA HIS A 19 6.75 1.37 -0.34
C HIS A 19 6.93 -0.06 0.15
N ALA A 20 6.61 -1.04 -0.69
CA ALA A 20 6.77 -2.45 -0.37
C ALA A 20 7.96 -3.02 -1.16
N ARG A 21 8.74 -3.88 -0.52
CA ARG A 21 9.74 -4.70 -1.24
C ARG A 21 9.03 -5.52 -2.31
N ASP A 22 9.67 -5.73 -3.44
CA ASP A 22 9.13 -6.53 -4.55
C ASP A 22 8.60 -7.90 -4.07
N SER A 23 9.36 -8.60 -3.23
CA SER A 23 8.97 -9.89 -2.65
C SER A 23 7.70 -9.87 -1.79
N ALA A 24 7.31 -8.70 -1.26
CA ALA A 24 6.12 -8.53 -0.44
C ALA A 24 4.90 -8.06 -1.24
N VAL A 25 5.06 -7.70 -2.52
CA VAL A 25 3.95 -7.22 -3.37
C VAL A 25 2.78 -8.22 -3.43
N PRO A 26 3.00 -9.54 -3.67
CA PRO A 26 1.89 -10.49 -3.78
C PRO A 26 1.06 -10.61 -2.49
N PHE A 27 1.67 -10.37 -1.33
CA PHE A 27 0.96 -10.33 -0.05
C PHE A 27 0.00 -9.14 0.02
N TYR A 28 0.47 -7.95 -0.36
CA TYR A 28 -0.33 -6.74 -0.32
C TYR A 28 -1.39 -6.68 -1.41
N GLU A 29 -1.15 -7.26 -2.58
CA GLU A 29 -2.17 -7.42 -3.63
C GLU A 29 -3.37 -8.23 -3.12
N LYS A 30 -3.13 -9.33 -2.39
CA LYS A 30 -4.20 -10.13 -1.73
C LYS A 30 -4.99 -9.33 -0.69
N LEU A 31 -4.40 -8.26 -0.16
CA LEU A 31 -5.02 -7.38 0.82
C LEU A 31 -5.76 -6.19 0.18
N GLY A 32 -5.83 -6.16 -1.16
CA GLY A 32 -6.49 -5.12 -1.94
C GLY A 32 -5.64 -3.88 -2.19
N TYR A 33 -4.31 -3.98 -2.07
CA TYR A 33 -3.40 -2.94 -2.54
C TYR A 33 -3.11 -3.11 -4.02
N SER A 34 -2.80 -2.02 -4.70
CA SER A 34 -2.42 -1.97 -6.11
C SER A 34 -1.09 -1.25 -6.27
N LYS A 35 -0.30 -1.64 -7.29
CA LYS A 35 0.95 -0.94 -7.65
C LYS A 35 0.66 0.42 -8.27
N VAL A 36 1.54 1.39 -8.03
CA VAL A 36 1.55 2.71 -8.67
C VAL A 36 2.92 2.98 -9.26
N GLY A 37 2.96 3.20 -10.56
CA GLY A 37 4.20 3.52 -11.27
C GLY A 37 5.19 2.36 -11.30
N ASP A 38 6.46 2.72 -11.48
CA ASP A 38 7.53 1.78 -11.76
C ASP A 38 8.26 1.31 -10.49
N MET A 39 9.00 0.21 -10.63
CA MET A 39 9.91 -0.29 -9.60
C MET A 39 11.02 0.74 -9.33
N PHE A 40 11.38 0.93 -8.07
CA PHE A 40 12.51 1.78 -7.69
C PHE A 40 13.39 1.09 -6.66
N THR A 41 14.66 1.49 -6.58
CA THR A 41 15.61 0.93 -5.63
C THR A 41 15.72 1.84 -4.41
N GLU A 42 15.51 1.28 -3.23
CA GLU A 42 15.69 1.97 -1.95
C GLU A 42 16.60 1.11 -1.06
N VAL A 43 17.71 1.68 -0.60
CA VAL A 43 18.75 0.96 0.18
C VAL A 43 19.16 -0.36 -0.49
N THR A 44 19.53 -0.31 -1.78
CA THR A 44 19.95 -1.46 -2.61
C THR A 44 18.90 -2.55 -2.86
N ILE A 45 17.65 -2.36 -2.44
CA ILE A 45 16.58 -3.37 -2.56
C ILE A 45 15.49 -2.84 -3.51
N PRO A 46 14.94 -3.66 -4.43
CA PRO A 46 13.83 -3.29 -5.28
C PRO A 46 12.53 -3.16 -4.48
N HIS A 47 11.84 -2.05 -4.70
CA HIS A 47 10.56 -1.70 -4.09
C HIS A 47 9.55 -1.27 -5.15
N PHE A 48 8.28 -1.41 -4.81
CA PHE A 48 7.14 -0.84 -5.52
C PHE A 48 6.35 0.07 -4.60
N LYS A 49 5.81 1.14 -5.17
CA LYS A 49 4.83 1.97 -4.48
C LYS A 49 3.48 1.30 -4.59
N LEU A 50 2.84 1.06 -3.46
CA LEU A 50 1.52 0.44 -3.37
C LEU A 50 0.51 1.43 -2.80
N PHE A 51 -0.75 1.31 -3.20
CA PHE A 51 -1.86 2.05 -2.61
C PHE A 51 -3.09 1.18 -2.39
N LYS A 52 -3.91 1.55 -1.42
CA LYS A 52 -5.25 0.98 -1.20
C LYS A 52 -6.24 2.11 -0.91
N ASN A 53 -7.36 2.10 -1.62
CA ASN A 53 -8.46 3.03 -1.37
C ASN A 53 -9.21 2.63 -0.09
N LEU A 54 -9.69 3.63 0.66
CA LEU A 54 -10.41 3.43 1.93
C LEU A 54 -11.94 3.58 1.80
N TYR A 55 -12.41 3.88 0.59
CA TYR A 55 -13.80 4.11 0.21
C TYR A 55 -14.22 3.03 -0.79
N GLY A 56 -15.43 2.48 -0.62
CA GLY A 56 -16.05 1.56 -1.58
C GLY A 56 -15.77 0.06 -1.39
N ASP A 57 -15.55 -0.41 -0.17
CA ASP A 57 -15.66 -1.86 0.17
C ASP A 57 -17.13 -2.24 0.42
#